data_AF-A0A6I9N858-F1
#
_entry.id   AF-A0A6I9N858-F1
#
_cell.length_a   1.000
_cell.length_b   1.000
_cell.length_c   1.000
_cell.angle_alpha   90.00
_cell.angle_beta   90.00
_cell.angle_gamma   90.00
#
_symmetry.space_group_name_H-M   'P 1'
#
loop_
_entity.id
_entity.type
_entity.pdbx_description
1 polymer ?
#
loop_
_entity_poly.entity_id
_entity_poly.type
_entity_poly.pdbx_seq_one_letter_code
_entity_poly.pdbx_strand_id
1 'polypeptide(L)'
;MIRILGLSATLPNYLDVASFLHVNPYIGLFFFDSRFRPVPLGQTFVGVKATNKIQQLHDMEEICYNKVLEQVKDGHQVMVFVHARNATVRTAMGLIEMAKNHGEIGFFQPNQGADYGHCEKQIQRSRNKEMKEMFPEGFGIHHAGMLRSDRSMMESMFSKGHLKVLVCTATLAWGVNLPAHAVIIKVLLFHSAGLAVPLQFKFLCLSLRKIYHLLSQDGVCCSK
;
A
#
# COMPACT_ATOMS: atom_id res chain seq x y z
N MET A 1 -17.41 18.40 -33.62
CA MET A 1 -17.63 18.90 -32.24
C MET A 1 -16.86 17.99 -31.28
N ILE A 2 -16.05 18.54 -30.38
CA ILE A 2 -15.26 17.75 -29.42
C ILE A 2 -15.90 17.87 -28.05
N ARG A 3 -16.20 16.74 -27.39
CA ARG A 3 -16.72 16.69 -26.03
C ARG A 3 -15.59 16.32 -25.07
N ILE A 4 -15.31 17.18 -24.10
CA ILE A 4 -14.30 16.95 -23.07
C ILE A 4 -14.98 16.38 -21.82
N LEU A 5 -14.46 15.28 -21.30
CA LEU A 5 -14.87 14.70 -20.02
C LEU A 5 -13.68 14.78 -19.06
N GLY A 6 -13.80 15.62 -18.02
CA GLY A 6 -12.78 15.74 -16.97
C GLY A 6 -13.07 14.78 -15.82
N LEU A 7 -12.10 13.91 -15.50
CA LEU A 7 -12.14 13.07 -14.29
C LEU A 7 -11.10 13.60 -13.31
N SER A 8 -11.53 13.98 -12.11
CA SER A 8 -10.64 14.53 -11.09
C SER A 8 -10.94 13.95 -9.72
N ALA A 9 -9.97 14.09 -8.83
CA ALA A 9 -10.22 13.93 -7.41
C ALA A 9 -10.96 15.14 -6.84
N THR A 10 -11.49 14.96 -5.63
CA THR A 10 -12.10 16.03 -4.85
C THR A 10 -11.02 17.04 -4.47
N LEU A 11 -11.04 18.18 -5.14
CA LEU A 11 -10.14 19.30 -4.90
C LEU A 11 -10.95 20.46 -4.29
N PRO A 12 -10.37 21.28 -3.41
CA PRO A 12 -11.06 22.44 -2.86
C PRO A 12 -11.42 23.48 -3.94
N ASN A 13 -10.63 23.57 -5.02
CA ASN A 13 -10.79 24.54 -6.11
C ASN A 13 -11.43 23.93 -7.37
N TYR A 14 -12.37 23.00 -7.23
CA TYR A 14 -13.01 22.33 -8.38
C TYR A 14 -13.81 23.27 -9.28
N LEU A 15 -14.30 24.40 -8.76
CA LEU A 15 -15.01 25.44 -9.53
C LEU A 15 -14.10 26.14 -10.54
N ASP A 16 -12.86 26.44 -10.14
CA ASP A 16 -11.87 27.06 -11.03
C ASP A 16 -11.50 26.12 -12.18
N VAL A 17 -11.37 24.83 -11.88
CA VAL A 17 -11.11 23.79 -12.88
C VAL A 17 -12.28 23.65 -13.86
N ALA A 18 -13.52 23.71 -13.36
CA ALA A 18 -14.71 23.70 -14.21
C ALA A 18 -14.74 24.93 -15.14
N SER A 19 -14.41 26.11 -14.62
CA SER A 19 -14.30 27.35 -15.42
C SER A 19 -13.23 27.23 -16.50
N PHE A 20 -12.04 26.73 -16.15
CA PHE A 20 -10.93 26.51 -17.07
C PHE A 20 -11.28 25.55 -18.23
N LEU A 21 -12.06 24.51 -17.96
CA LEU A 21 -12.53 23.55 -18.97
C LEU A 21 -13.83 23.99 -19.67
N HIS A 22 -14.33 25.20 -19.38
CA HIS A 22 -15.61 25.74 -19.87
C HIS A 22 -16.80 24.81 -19.60
N VAL A 23 -16.81 24.14 -18.45
CA VAL A 23 -17.90 23.25 -18.01
C VAL A 23 -19.01 24.09 -17.38
N ASN A 24 -20.25 23.89 -17.81
CA ASN A 24 -21.42 24.51 -17.17
C ASN A 24 -21.63 23.91 -15.76
N PRO A 25 -21.57 24.70 -14.68
CA PRO A 25 -21.71 24.20 -13.30
C PRO A 25 -23.05 23.54 -12.97
N TYR A 26 -24.12 23.88 -13.68
CA TYR A 26 -25.47 23.38 -13.38
C TYR A 26 -25.80 22.04 -14.04
N ILE A 27 -25.04 21.64 -15.06
CA ILE A 27 -25.34 20.47 -15.91
C ILE A 27 -24.16 19.50 -15.98
N GLY A 28 -22.93 20.03 -16.09
CA GLY A 28 -21.73 19.24 -16.39
C GLY A 28 -20.78 19.07 -15.21
N LEU A 29 -21.02 19.73 -14.08
CA LEU A 29 -20.17 19.67 -12.90
C LEU A 29 -20.77 18.75 -11.84
N PHE A 30 -20.04 17.69 -11.51
CA PHE A 30 -20.41 16.76 -10.46
C PHE A 30 -19.32 16.76 -9.39
N PHE A 31 -19.74 16.96 -8.13
CA PHE A 31 -18.86 16.92 -6.97
C PHE A 31 -19.35 15.83 -6.02
N PHE A 32 -18.48 14.84 -5.77
CA PHE A 32 -18.76 13.71 -4.90
C PHE A 32 -17.79 13.75 -3.73
N ASP A 33 -18.26 14.05 -2.53
CA ASP A 33 -17.42 14.05 -1.34
C ASP A 33 -17.02 12.62 -0.89
N SER A 34 -16.33 12.50 0.24
CA SER A 34 -15.86 11.21 0.76
C SER A 34 -16.97 10.20 1.05
N ARG A 35 -18.23 10.65 1.25
CA ARG A 35 -19.38 9.77 1.56
C ARG A 35 -19.85 8.97 0.36
N PHE A 36 -19.53 9.43 -0.85
CA PHE A 36 -19.85 8.72 -2.09
C PHE A 36 -18.81 7.66 -2.47
N ARG A 37 -17.80 7.42 -1.63
CA ARG A 37 -16.86 6.32 -1.86
C ARG A 37 -17.56 4.97 -1.62
N PRO A 38 -17.44 3.99 -2.53
CA PRO A 38 -18.02 2.66 -2.33
C PRO A 38 -17.54 1.97 -1.05
N VAL A 39 -16.29 2.23 -0.66
CA VAL A 39 -15.69 1.78 0.60
C VAL A 39 -15.22 3.01 1.37
N PRO A 40 -15.81 3.31 2.55
CA PRO A 40 -15.33 4.38 3.43
C PRO A 40 -13.88 4.16 3.82
N LEU A 41 -13.09 5.24 3.87
CA LEU A 41 -11.67 5.18 4.21
C LEU A 41 -11.43 5.84 5.57
N GLY A 42 -11.05 5.04 6.57
CA GLY A 42 -10.47 5.54 7.81
C GLY A 42 -9.05 6.07 7.57
N GLN A 43 -8.70 7.19 8.21
CA GLN A 43 -7.37 7.78 8.10
C GLN A 43 -6.81 8.05 9.49
N THR A 44 -5.60 7.57 9.74
CA THR A 44 -4.88 7.76 11.00
C THR A 44 -3.52 8.37 10.70
N PHE A 45 -3.20 9.48 11.38
CA PHE A 45 -1.91 10.16 11.26
C PHE A 45 -1.11 9.94 12.54
N VAL A 46 0.04 9.28 12.42
CA VAL A 46 0.95 9.08 13.55
C VAL A 46 2.18 9.96 13.36
N GLY A 47 2.32 10.96 14.23
CA GLY A 47 3.47 11.86 14.23
C GLY A 47 4.54 11.39 15.20
N VAL A 48 5.75 11.14 14.71
CA VAL A 48 6.92 10.83 15.55
C VAL A 48 7.56 12.13 16.05
N LYS A 49 7.69 12.24 17.37
CA LYS A 49 8.14 13.47 18.07
C LYS A 49 9.62 13.47 18.44
N ALA A 50 10.32 12.35 18.30
CA ALA A 50 11.74 12.28 18.63
C ALA A 50 12.55 13.32 17.84
N THR A 51 13.56 13.93 18.47
CA THR A 51 14.43 14.93 17.83
C THR A 51 15.68 14.30 17.22
N ASN A 52 16.19 13.23 17.83
CA ASN A 52 17.32 12.47 17.32
C ASN A 52 16.88 11.63 16.11
N LYS A 53 17.60 11.75 14.99
CA LYS A 53 17.32 10.99 13.75
C LYS A 53 17.35 9.48 13.94
N ILE A 54 18.26 8.96 14.76
CA ILE A 54 18.36 7.52 15.00
C ILE A 54 17.11 7.03 15.73
N GLN A 55 16.72 7.76 16.78
CA GLN A 55 15.49 7.45 17.53
C GLN A 55 14.25 7.59 16.65
N GLN A 56 14.16 8.62 15.80
CA GLN A 56 13.05 8.78 14.86
C GLN A 56 12.91 7.57 13.92
N LEU A 57 14.02 7.03 13.41
CA LEU A 57 14.00 5.87 12.53
C LEU A 57 13.49 4.63 13.26
N HIS A 58 13.98 4.41 14.50
CA HIS A 58 13.56 3.31 15.34
C HIS A 58 12.07 3.40 15.70
N ASP A 59 11.61 4.55 16.18
CA ASP A 59 10.21 4.80 16.52
C ASP A 59 9.29 4.57 15.32
N MET A 60 9.70 5.03 14.13
CA MET A 60 8.95 4.81 12.89
C MET A 60 8.88 3.33 12.50
N GLU A 61 9.92 2.54 12.78
CA GLU A 61 9.93 1.09 12.55
C GLU A 61 9.01 0.38 13.52
N GLU A 62 9.08 0.73 14.80
CA GLU A 62 8.22 0.18 15.85
C GLU A 62 6.74 0.49 15.61
N ILE A 63 6.42 1.75 15.29
CA ILE A 63 5.04 2.15 14.95
C ILE A 63 4.54 1.41 13.71
N CYS A 64 5.38 1.30 12.68
CA CYS A 64 5.02 0.57 11.46
C CYS A 64 4.72 -0.90 11.79
N TYR A 65 5.57 -1.54 12.58
CA TYR A 65 5.38 -2.92 13.03
C TYR A 65 4.08 -3.11 13.79
N ASN A 66 3.84 -2.30 14.81
CA ASN A 66 2.63 -2.38 15.63
C ASN A 66 1.36 -2.21 14.80
N LYS A 67 1.35 -1.27 13.84
CA LYS A 67 0.19 -1.05 12.95
C LYS A 67 0.01 -2.15 11.92
N VAL A 68 1.10 -2.73 11.40
CA VAL A 68 1.03 -3.90 10.52
C VAL A 68 0.45 -5.09 11.29
N LEU A 69 0.95 -5.35 12.49
CA LEU A 69 0.54 -6.46 13.34
C LEU A 69 -0.94 -6.39 13.74
N GLU A 70 -1.42 -5.20 14.14
CA GLU A 70 -2.84 -4.95 14.47
C GLU A 70 -3.75 -5.43 13.33
N GLN A 71 -3.45 -5.01 12.10
CA GLN A 71 -4.23 -5.37 10.93
C GLN A 71 -4.12 -6.86 10.58
N VAL A 72 -2.93 -7.45 10.69
CA VAL A 72 -2.74 -8.88 10.41
C VAL A 72 -3.44 -9.76 11.45
N LYS A 73 -3.48 -9.35 12.73
CA LYS A 73 -4.25 -10.03 13.79
C LYS A 73 -5.76 -10.01 13.50
N ASP A 74 -6.26 -8.96 12.87
CA ASP A 74 -7.65 -8.87 12.39
C ASP A 74 -7.90 -9.67 11.10
N GLY A 75 -6.91 -10.39 10.59
CA GLY A 75 -7.01 -11.22 9.39
C GLY A 75 -6.82 -10.45 8.08
N HIS A 76 -6.43 -9.19 8.13
CA HIS A 76 -6.30 -8.32 6.98
C HIS A 76 -4.90 -8.37 6.34
N GLN A 77 -4.84 -8.13 5.02
CA GLN A 77 -3.59 -7.93 4.30
C GLN A 77 -3.20 -6.45 4.26
N VAL A 78 -1.90 -6.19 4.41
CA VAL A 78 -1.35 -4.83 4.57
C VAL A 78 -0.36 -4.51 3.47
N MET A 79 -0.50 -3.33 2.86
CA MET A 79 0.51 -2.76 1.97
C MET A 79 1.30 -1.68 2.68
N VAL A 80 2.62 -1.81 2.71
CA VAL A 80 3.53 -0.83 3.33
C VAL A 80 4.26 -0.06 2.22
N PHE A 81 3.94 1.21 2.06
CA PHE A 81 4.60 2.08 1.09
C PHE A 81 5.84 2.74 1.68
N VAL A 82 6.95 2.63 0.95
CA VAL A 82 8.25 3.24 1.26
C VAL A 82 8.75 4.10 0.10
N HIS A 83 9.69 5.01 0.38
CA HIS A 83 10.16 6.00 -0.59
C HIS A 83 11.23 5.47 -1.58
N ALA A 84 11.94 4.40 -1.23
CA ALA A 84 13.07 3.90 -2.03
C ALA A 84 13.00 2.38 -2.26
N ARG A 85 13.60 1.93 -3.36
CA ARG A 85 13.69 0.50 -3.73
C ARG A 85 14.41 -0.31 -2.65
N ASN A 86 15.59 0.13 -2.22
CA ASN A 86 16.34 -0.59 -1.18
C ASN A 86 15.63 -0.55 0.18
N ALA A 87 14.75 0.44 0.39
CA ALA A 87 13.95 0.52 1.61
C ALA A 87 12.83 -0.54 1.64
N THR A 88 12.41 -1.12 0.51
CA THR A 88 11.40 -2.19 0.52
C THR A 88 11.96 -3.43 1.20
N VAL A 89 13.15 -3.87 0.77
CA VAL A 89 13.85 -5.03 1.32
C VAL A 89 14.17 -4.81 2.79
N ARG A 90 14.79 -3.66 3.13
CA ARG A 90 15.15 -3.32 4.51
C ARG A 90 13.95 -3.32 5.44
N THR A 91 12.83 -2.71 5.02
CA THR A 91 11.63 -2.63 5.85
C THR A 91 10.98 -4.01 5.99
N ALA A 92 10.88 -4.80 4.91
CA ALA A 92 10.33 -6.15 4.98
C ALA A 92 11.14 -7.05 5.92
N MET A 93 12.47 -7.07 5.78
CA MET A 93 13.35 -7.85 6.67
C MET A 93 13.28 -7.36 8.12
N GLY A 94 13.28 -6.04 8.35
CA GLY A 94 13.15 -5.50 9.70
C GLY A 94 11.84 -5.91 10.37
N LEU A 95 10.71 -5.89 9.63
CA LEU A 95 9.43 -6.35 10.16
C LEU A 95 9.43 -7.86 10.46
N ILE A 96 10.04 -8.69 9.60
CA ILE A 96 10.20 -10.13 9.84
C ILE A 96 11.04 -10.37 11.11
N GLU A 97 12.16 -9.67 11.26
CA GLU A 97 13.05 -9.79 12.41
C GLU A 97 12.34 -9.38 13.71
N MET A 98 11.62 -8.25 13.70
CA MET A 98 10.80 -7.83 14.84
C MET A 98 9.72 -8.87 15.18
N ALA A 99 9.03 -9.43 14.17
CA ALA A 99 8.04 -10.47 14.38
C ALA A 99 8.64 -11.75 14.99
N LYS A 100 9.84 -12.14 14.55
CA LYS A 100 10.57 -13.29 15.12
C LYS A 100 11.00 -13.01 16.55
N ASN A 101 11.57 -11.84 16.83
CA ASN A 101 12.04 -11.45 18.16
C ASN A 101 10.89 -11.35 19.17
N HIS A 102 9.70 -10.93 18.74
CA HIS A 102 8.52 -10.87 19.60
C HIS A 102 7.73 -12.20 19.68
N GLY A 103 8.11 -13.22 18.91
CA GLY A 103 7.38 -14.49 18.85
C GLY A 103 6.02 -14.40 18.11
N GLU A 104 5.83 -13.38 17.28
CA GLU A 104 4.57 -13.06 16.60
C GLU A 104 4.60 -13.45 15.11
N ILE A 105 5.68 -14.06 14.63
CA ILE A 105 5.85 -14.46 13.22
C ILE A 105 4.72 -15.37 12.71
N GLY A 106 4.13 -16.19 13.58
CA GLY A 106 3.03 -17.09 13.25
C GLY A 106 1.76 -16.39 12.75
N PHE A 107 1.55 -15.10 13.09
CA PHE A 107 0.43 -14.32 12.55
C PHE A 107 0.63 -13.95 11.07
N PHE A 108 1.89 -13.82 10.64
CA PHE A 108 2.24 -13.41 9.28
C PHE A 108 2.34 -14.58 8.32
N GLN A 109 2.73 -15.75 8.84
CA GLN A 109 2.93 -16.93 8.00
C GLN A 109 1.65 -17.31 7.23
N PRO A 110 1.79 -17.62 5.93
CA PRO A 110 0.64 -17.96 5.11
C PRO A 110 0.05 -19.31 5.49
N ASN A 111 -1.27 -19.42 5.35
CA ASN A 111 -1.93 -20.72 5.46
C ASN A 111 -1.43 -21.64 4.35
N GLN A 112 -0.91 -22.82 4.72
CA GLN A 112 -0.42 -23.84 3.79
C GLN A 112 -1.60 -24.59 3.13
N GLY A 113 -2.45 -23.85 2.40
CA GLY A 113 -3.54 -24.42 1.63
C GLY A 113 -3.05 -25.22 0.42
N ALA A 114 -3.99 -25.85 -0.30
CA ALA A 114 -3.68 -26.76 -1.41
C ALA A 114 -2.79 -26.14 -2.51
N ASP A 115 -2.92 -24.83 -2.77
CA ASP A 115 -2.17 -24.12 -3.81
C ASP A 115 -0.82 -23.53 -3.32
N TYR A 116 -0.56 -23.55 -2.01
CA TYR A 116 0.65 -22.95 -1.41
C TYR A 116 1.93 -23.63 -1.94
N GLY A 117 1.97 -24.96 -1.97
CA GLY A 117 3.14 -25.71 -2.44
C GLY A 117 3.47 -25.47 -3.92
N HIS A 118 2.47 -25.15 -4.75
CA HIS A 118 2.71 -24.75 -6.13
C HIS A 118 3.30 -23.34 -6.21
N CYS A 119 2.73 -22.41 -5.45
CA CYS A 119 3.18 -21.03 -5.35
C CYS A 119 4.62 -20.92 -4.83
N GLU A 120 4.95 -21.69 -3.80
CA GLU A 120 6.31 -21.76 -3.24
C GLU A 120 7.31 -22.26 -4.29
N LYS A 121 7.01 -23.35 -5.00
CA LYS A 121 7.85 -23.86 -6.09
C LYS A 121 8.05 -22.82 -7.19
N GLN A 122 7.04 -22.01 -7.50
CA GLN A 122 7.14 -20.94 -8.48
C GLN A 122 8.13 -19.85 -8.04
N ILE A 123 8.07 -19.46 -6.77
CA ILE A 123 9.00 -18.46 -6.18
C ILE A 123 10.42 -18.99 -6.11
N GLN A 124 10.58 -20.28 -5.78
CA GLN A 124 11.90 -20.92 -5.74
C GLN A 124 12.60 -20.93 -7.12
N ARG A 125 11.86 -20.80 -8.23
CA ARG A 125 12.43 -20.65 -9.58
C ARG A 125 12.91 -19.23 -9.90
N SER A 126 12.51 -18.22 -9.13
CA SER A 126 13.00 -16.85 -9.33
C SER A 126 14.51 -16.75 -9.08
N ARG A 127 15.16 -15.72 -9.63
CA ARG A 127 16.57 -15.40 -9.32
C ARG A 127 16.69 -14.44 -8.13
N ASN A 128 15.58 -13.82 -7.71
CA ASN A 128 15.53 -12.90 -6.59
C ASN A 128 15.61 -13.69 -5.27
N LYS A 129 16.66 -13.47 -4.48
CA LYS A 129 16.89 -14.22 -3.23
C LYS A 129 15.98 -13.70 -2.12
N GLU A 130 15.79 -12.38 -2.08
CA GLU A 130 14.98 -11.66 -1.12
C GLU A 130 13.52 -12.15 -1.15
N MET A 131 12.97 -12.39 -2.35
CA MET A 131 11.63 -12.98 -2.51
C MET A 131 11.51 -14.38 -1.91
N LYS A 132 12.53 -15.23 -2.10
CA LYS A 132 12.51 -16.61 -1.61
C LYS A 132 12.59 -16.68 -0.10
N GLU A 133 13.32 -15.75 0.49
CA GLU A 133 13.51 -15.67 1.94
C GLU A 133 12.27 -15.09 2.64
N MET A 134 11.61 -14.09 2.06
CA MET A 134 10.47 -13.42 2.67
C MET A 134 9.15 -14.20 2.51
N PHE A 135 8.98 -14.95 1.42
CA PHE A 135 7.71 -15.59 1.10
C PHE A 135 7.22 -16.59 2.18
N PRO A 136 8.05 -17.49 2.73
CA PRO A 136 7.63 -18.40 3.78
C PRO A 136 7.17 -17.69 5.06
N GLU A 137 7.69 -16.49 5.29
CA GLU A 137 7.32 -15.64 6.44
C GLU A 137 6.05 -14.82 6.17
N GLY A 138 5.47 -14.91 4.96
CA GLY A 138 4.27 -14.18 4.55
C GLY A 138 4.51 -12.74 4.13
N PHE A 139 5.76 -12.39 3.82
CA PHE A 139 6.17 -11.05 3.39
C PHE A 139 6.57 -11.01 1.93
N GLY A 140 6.41 -9.83 1.33
CA GLY A 140 6.81 -9.59 -0.04
C GLY A 140 7.30 -8.18 -0.31
N ILE A 141 7.97 -8.02 -1.44
CA ILE A 141 8.44 -6.72 -1.95
C ILE A 141 7.91 -6.45 -3.36
N HIS A 142 7.71 -5.16 -3.67
CA HIS A 142 7.38 -4.73 -5.02
C HIS A 142 7.97 -3.35 -5.35
N HIS A 143 8.87 -3.31 -6.34
CA HIS A 143 9.39 -2.05 -6.86
C HIS A 143 9.77 -2.17 -8.33
N ALA A 144 9.86 -1.03 -9.03
CA ALA A 144 10.18 -0.98 -10.46
C ALA A 144 11.56 -1.55 -10.86
N GLY A 145 12.42 -1.87 -9.89
CA GLY A 145 13.72 -2.51 -10.13
C GLY A 145 13.67 -4.03 -10.22
N MET A 146 12.54 -4.66 -9.85
CA MET A 146 12.36 -6.10 -9.97
C MET A 146 11.98 -6.48 -11.41
N LEU A 147 12.32 -7.71 -11.79
CA LEU A 147 11.88 -8.28 -13.06
C LEU A 147 10.35 -8.22 -13.15
N ARG A 148 9.82 -8.01 -14.36
CA ARG A 148 8.36 -7.97 -14.58
C ARG A 148 7.70 -9.28 -14.12
N SER A 149 8.33 -10.42 -14.40
CA SER A 149 7.85 -11.74 -13.96
C SER A 149 7.75 -11.84 -12.45
N ASP A 150 8.75 -11.34 -11.73
CA ASP A 150 8.79 -11.34 -10.27
C ASP A 150 7.72 -10.43 -9.68
N ARG A 151 7.53 -9.24 -10.26
CA ARG A 151 6.45 -8.32 -9.86
C ARG A 151 5.08 -8.96 -10.00
N SER A 152 4.78 -9.52 -11.18
CA SER A 152 3.50 -10.19 -11.43
C SER A 152 3.30 -11.42 -10.54
N MET A 153 4.38 -12.11 -10.19
CA MET A 153 4.34 -13.21 -9.23
C MET A 153 3.95 -12.70 -7.84
N MET A 154 4.62 -11.67 -7.31
CA MET A 154 4.29 -11.11 -5.99
C MET A 154 2.88 -10.52 -5.93
N GLU A 155 2.43 -9.88 -7.01
CA GLU A 155 1.03 -9.42 -7.14
C GLU A 155 0.05 -10.58 -7.03
N SER A 156 0.30 -11.69 -7.76
CA SER A 156 -0.53 -12.89 -7.70
C SER A 156 -0.56 -13.51 -6.30
N MET A 157 0.60 -13.63 -5.63
CA MET A 157 0.68 -14.20 -4.28
C MET A 157 -0.06 -13.35 -3.24
N PHE A 158 0.03 -12.02 -3.37
CA PHE A 158 -0.75 -11.11 -2.54
C PHE A 158 -2.24 -11.25 -2.82
N SER A 159 -2.66 -11.27 -4.09
CA SER A 159 -4.08 -11.44 -4.43
C SER A 159 -4.68 -12.77 -3.97
N LYS A 160 -3.86 -13.83 -3.86
CA LYS A 160 -4.28 -15.15 -3.35
C LYS A 160 -4.29 -15.25 -1.81
N GLY A 161 -3.85 -14.21 -1.10
CA GLY A 161 -3.76 -14.24 0.36
C GLY A 161 -2.54 -14.97 0.93
N HIS A 162 -1.57 -15.35 0.10
CA HIS A 162 -0.31 -16.00 0.52
C HIS A 162 0.73 -15.01 1.06
N LEU A 163 0.50 -13.71 0.89
CA LEU A 163 1.33 -12.65 1.49
C LEU A 163 0.45 -11.80 2.40
N LYS A 164 0.75 -11.76 3.70
CA LYS A 164 0.06 -10.88 4.64
C LYS A 164 0.54 -9.43 4.52
N VAL A 165 1.80 -9.25 4.16
CA VAL A 165 2.43 -7.92 4.06
C VAL A 165 3.16 -7.76 2.74
N LEU A 166 2.85 -6.69 1.99
CA LEU A 166 3.56 -6.33 0.76
C LEU A 166 4.20 -4.95 0.91
N VAL A 167 5.53 -4.90 0.94
CA VAL A 167 6.28 -3.65 1.03
C VAL A 167 6.61 -3.14 -0.38
N CYS A 168 6.17 -1.93 -0.71
CA CYS A 168 6.22 -1.44 -2.08
C CYS A 168 6.60 0.03 -2.21
N THR A 169 7.05 0.41 -3.41
CA THR A 169 7.24 1.83 -3.77
C THR A 169 5.97 2.41 -4.39
N ALA A 170 5.84 3.74 -4.37
CA ALA A 170 4.67 4.46 -4.89
C ALA A 170 4.27 4.12 -6.34
N THR A 171 5.19 3.59 -7.15
CA THR A 171 4.91 3.12 -8.52
C THR A 171 3.84 2.03 -8.60
N LEU A 172 3.67 1.21 -7.55
CA LEU A 172 2.66 0.13 -7.54
C LEU A 172 1.23 0.70 -7.60
N ALA A 173 0.99 1.83 -6.92
CA ALA A 173 -0.33 2.43 -6.80
C ALA A 173 -0.92 2.89 -8.16
N TRP A 174 -0.09 3.09 -9.18
CA TRP A 174 -0.54 3.55 -10.50
C TRP A 174 -1.06 2.42 -11.39
N GLY A 175 -0.46 1.23 -11.29
CA GLY A 175 -0.53 0.22 -12.34
C GLY A 175 -1.25 -1.06 -11.97
N VAL A 176 -1.62 -1.27 -10.70
CA VAL A 176 -2.10 -2.57 -10.24
C VAL A 176 -3.35 -2.42 -9.39
N ASN A 177 -4.33 -3.29 -9.65
CA ASN A 177 -5.56 -3.42 -8.90
C ASN A 177 -5.40 -4.59 -7.93
N LEU A 178 -4.74 -4.37 -6.79
CA LEU A 178 -4.60 -5.36 -5.73
C LEU A 178 -5.50 -4.97 -4.56
N PRO A 179 -6.34 -5.88 -4.04
CA PRO A 179 -7.14 -5.61 -2.85
C PRO A 179 -6.23 -5.60 -1.63
N ALA A 180 -6.17 -4.48 -0.91
CA ALA A 180 -5.59 -4.44 0.43
C ALA A 180 -6.52 -3.68 1.36
N HIS A 181 -6.77 -4.26 2.53
CA HIS A 181 -7.65 -3.66 3.53
C HIS A 181 -6.96 -2.52 4.28
N ALA A 182 -5.65 -2.61 4.47
CA ALA A 182 -4.88 -1.56 5.13
C ALA A 182 -3.68 -1.14 4.30
N VAL A 183 -3.41 0.16 4.32
CA VAL A 183 -2.25 0.75 3.66
C VAL A 183 -1.52 1.64 4.66
N ILE A 184 -0.25 1.35 4.87
CA ILE A 184 0.65 2.11 5.75
C ILE A 184 1.65 2.84 4.87
N ILE A 185 1.77 4.16 5.06
CA ILE A 185 2.73 4.98 4.32
C ILE A 185 3.84 5.39 5.28
N LYS A 186 5.00 4.74 5.16
CA LYS A 186 6.20 5.06 5.96
C LYS A 186 6.97 6.19 5.28
N VAL A 187 6.71 7.43 5.70
CA VAL A 187 7.41 8.62 5.20
C VAL A 187 8.40 9.14 6.26
N LEU A 188 9.65 9.34 5.85
CA LEU A 188 10.63 10.12 6.60
C LEU A 188 10.75 11.49 5.92
N LEU A 189 10.46 12.55 6.66
CA LEU A 189 10.66 13.92 6.19
C LEU A 189 12.16 14.22 6.23
N PHE A 190 12.84 14.04 5.11
CA PHE A 190 14.19 14.55 4.95
C PHE A 190 14.13 16.06 4.68
N HIS A 191 14.91 16.86 5.42
CA HIS A 191 15.00 18.32 5.28
C HIS A 191 15.64 18.80 3.96
N SER A 192 15.87 17.91 2.99
CA SER A 192 16.62 18.25 1.78
C SER A 192 15.68 18.46 0.58
N ALA A 193 15.56 19.74 0.20
CA ALA A 193 15.05 20.28 -1.05
C ALA A 193 13.56 20.04 -1.41
N GLY A 194 12.73 21.06 -1.11
CA GLY A 194 11.63 21.57 -1.94
C GLY A 194 10.52 20.60 -2.39
N LEU A 195 9.31 20.78 -1.85
CA LEU A 195 8.00 20.38 -2.41
C LEU A 195 7.74 18.90 -2.79
N ALA A 196 8.71 17.98 -2.80
CA ALA A 196 8.52 16.63 -3.35
C ALA A 196 7.71 15.67 -2.45
N VAL A 197 7.82 15.81 -1.12
CA VAL A 197 7.20 14.88 -0.16
C VAL A 197 5.66 15.03 -0.06
N PRO A 198 5.10 16.25 -0.03
CA PRO A 198 3.64 16.44 -0.05
C PRO A 198 3.00 15.93 -1.34
N LEU A 199 3.71 16.05 -2.47
CA LEU A 199 3.26 15.57 -3.78
C LEU A 199 3.17 14.05 -3.80
N GLN A 200 4.20 13.32 -3.37
CA GLN A 200 4.14 11.85 -3.29
C GLN A 200 3.06 11.35 -2.31
N PHE A 201 2.87 12.02 -1.17
CA PHE A 201 1.82 11.65 -0.21
C PHE A 201 0.41 11.89 -0.76
N LYS A 202 0.17 13.07 -1.35
CA LYS A 202 -1.09 13.34 -2.07
C LYS A 202 -1.30 12.38 -3.24
N PHE A 203 -0.24 12.07 -4.00
CA PHE A 203 -0.31 11.16 -5.13
C PHE A 203 -0.66 9.74 -4.72
N LEU A 204 -0.03 9.26 -3.64
CA LEU A 204 -0.30 7.93 -3.14
C LEU A 204 -1.75 7.85 -2.64
N CYS A 205 -2.19 8.78 -1.80
CA CYS A 205 -3.59 8.87 -1.34
C CYS A 205 -4.62 8.94 -2.47
N LEU A 206 -4.26 9.54 -3.61
CA LEU A 206 -5.10 9.58 -4.81
C LEU A 206 -5.15 8.22 -5.52
N SER A 207 -4.01 7.54 -5.64
CA SER A 207 -3.89 6.24 -6.30
C SER A 207 -4.40 5.06 -5.45
N LEU A 208 -4.45 5.19 -4.12
CA LEU A 208 -5.06 4.18 -3.23
C LEU A 208 -6.55 3.92 -3.54
N ARG A 209 -7.22 4.79 -4.31
CA ARG A 209 -8.61 4.60 -4.74
C ARG A 209 -8.86 3.29 -5.52
N LYS A 210 -7.85 2.73 -6.21
CA LYS A 210 -7.98 1.44 -6.92
C LYS A 210 -7.90 0.24 -5.97
N ILE A 211 -7.05 0.33 -4.95
CA ILE A 211 -6.75 -0.77 -4.02
C ILE A 211 -7.99 -1.18 -3.21
N TYR A 212 -8.86 -0.24 -2.85
CA TYR A 212 -10.05 -0.53 -2.05
C TYR A 212 -11.29 -0.93 -2.88
N HIS A 213 -11.33 -0.66 -4.19
CA HIS A 213 -12.52 -0.93 -5.01
C HIS A 213 -12.76 -2.44 -5.23
N LEU A 214 -11.75 -3.29 -4.99
CA LEU A 214 -11.84 -4.74 -5.14
C LEU A 214 -12.44 -5.47 -3.94
N LEU A 215 -12.45 -4.87 -2.74
CA LEU A 215 -13.04 -5.50 -1.54
C LEU A 215 -14.58 -5.57 -1.59
N SER A 216 -15.21 -4.92 -2.58
CA SER A 216 -16.67 -4.92 -2.75
C SER A 216 -17.21 -6.00 -3.70
N GLN A 217 -16.36 -6.81 -4.36
CA GLN A 217 -16.84 -7.87 -5.26
C GLN A 217 -16.86 -9.25 -4.62
N ASP A 218 -16.06 -9.48 -3.58
CA ASP A 218 -16.08 -10.71 -2.78
C ASP A 218 -16.51 -10.35 -1.36
N GLY A 219 -17.81 -10.51 -1.08
CA GLY A 219 -18.41 -10.05 0.15
C GLY A 219 -17.80 -10.67 1.41
N VAL A 220 -17.29 -9.83 2.31
CA VAL A 220 -17.43 -9.98 3.76
C VAL A 220 -17.56 -8.59 4.37
N CYS A 221 -18.71 -8.35 4.98
CA CYS A 221 -19.00 -7.20 5.83
C CYS A 221 -18.24 -7.36 7.15
N CYS A 222 -17.41 -6.40 7.54
CA CYS A 222 -16.98 -6.25 8.92
C CYS A 222 -17.35 -4.84 9.39
N SER A 223 -18.55 -4.74 9.97
CA SER A 223 -18.93 -3.68 10.89
C SER A 223 -18.14 -3.83 12.18
N LYS A 224 -17.47 -2.75 12.60
CA LYS A 224 -17.90 -1.92 13.74
C LYS A 224 -17.08 -0.64 13.81
#